data_AF-A0A3M1R9D9-F1
#
_entry.id   AF-A0A3M1R9D9-F1
#
_cell.length_a   1.000
_cell.length_b   1.000
_cell.length_c   1.000
_cell.angle_alpha   90.00
_cell.angle_beta   90.00
_cell.angle_gamma   90.00
#
_symmetry.space_group_name_H-M   'P 1'
#
loop_
_entity.id
_entity.type
_entity.pdbx_description
1 polymer ?
#
loop_
_entity_poly.entity_id
_entity_poly.type
_entity_poly.pdbx_seq_one_letter_code
_entity_poly.pdbx_strand_id
1 'polypeptide(L)'
;MNSRDRVLVALDGGEPDRVPRALGFYHVDMEALIPADRYREDLVDVRFVRFSPSPEEEELRRLARPFPPDTRLGTPVQMATYARWQYRPHLPDRRNPLARARSLDDLRRFPFPDLSTPYHVEDLSQQVQDLHARGLAAGGNLPHLG
;
A
#
# COMPACT_ATOMS: atom_id res chain seq x y z
N MET A 1 -19.49 18.59 14.01
CA MET A 1 -18.45 17.56 14.25
C MET A 1 -17.71 17.35 12.94
N ASN A 2 -16.39 17.58 12.91
CA ASN A 2 -15.61 17.27 11.70
C ASN A 2 -15.37 15.75 11.59
N SER A 3 -14.78 15.30 10.49
CA SER A 3 -14.53 13.88 10.25
C SER A 3 -13.60 13.24 11.28
N ARG A 4 -12.58 13.96 11.73
CA ARG A 4 -11.66 13.50 12.77
C ARG A 4 -12.36 13.33 14.12
N ASP A 5 -13.12 14.33 14.55
CA ASP A 5 -13.88 14.30 15.80
C ASP A 5 -14.88 13.14 15.79
N ARG A 6 -15.54 12.91 14.64
CA ARG A 6 -16.48 11.81 14.43
C ARG A 6 -15.83 10.45 14.65
N VAL A 7 -14.64 10.25 14.11
CA VAL A 7 -13.86 9.03 14.29
C VAL A 7 -13.43 8.87 15.75
N LEU A 8 -12.94 9.93 16.39
CA LEU A 8 -12.50 9.88 17.79
C LEU A 8 -13.67 9.57 18.75
N VAL A 9 -14.81 10.23 18.58
CA VAL A 9 -16.02 9.95 19.38
C VAL A 9 -16.45 8.49 19.23
N ALA A 10 -16.46 7.96 18.01
CA ALA A 10 -16.80 6.57 17.76
C ALA A 10 -15.78 5.59 18.41
N LEU A 11 -14.48 5.90 18.35
CA LEU A 11 -13.42 5.10 18.98
C LEU A 11 -13.50 5.11 20.52
N ASP A 12 -13.93 6.24 21.10
CA ASP A 12 -14.15 6.38 22.54
C ASP A 12 -15.46 5.74 23.03
N GLY A 13 -16.24 5.11 22.12
CA GLY A 13 -17.51 4.45 22.43
C GLY A 13 -18.69 5.40 22.58
N GLY A 14 -18.53 6.67 22.21
CA GLY A 14 -19.61 7.65 22.14
C GLY A 14 -20.46 7.53 20.87
N GLU A 15 -21.53 8.32 20.80
CA GLU A 15 -22.41 8.39 19.63
C GLU A 15 -21.99 9.58 18.73
N PRO A 16 -21.38 9.33 17.56
CA PRO A 16 -21.07 10.38 16.61
C PRO A 16 -22.34 10.92 15.93
N ASP A 17 -22.24 12.10 15.30
CA ASP A 17 -23.35 12.71 14.53
C ASP A 17 -23.80 11.87 13.31
N ARG A 18 -22.94 10.97 12.82
CA ARG A 18 -23.25 9.88 11.88
C ARG A 18 -22.16 8.81 11.92
N VAL A 19 -22.43 7.64 11.34
CA VAL A 19 -21.43 6.56 11.18
C VAL A 19 -20.21 7.09 10.40
N PRO A 20 -18.97 6.90 10.92
CA PRO A 20 -17.74 7.21 10.19
C PRO A 20 -17.58 6.31 8.94
N ARG A 21 -17.07 6.87 7.85
CA ARG A 21 -16.92 6.20 6.55
C ARG A 21 -15.47 6.20 6.10
N ALA A 22 -15.01 5.09 5.52
CA ALA A 22 -13.72 4.99 4.84
C ALA A 22 -13.90 4.28 3.50
N LEU A 23 -13.03 4.57 2.53
CA LEU A 23 -12.99 3.87 1.25
C LEU A 23 -11.70 3.07 1.17
N GLY A 24 -11.83 1.74 1.16
CA GLY A 24 -10.70 0.82 1.16
C GLY A 24 -9.95 0.76 2.49
N PHE A 25 -8.81 0.09 2.46
CA PHE A 25 -7.87 -0.02 3.59
C PHE A 25 -6.45 0.38 3.15
N TYR A 26 -6.37 1.26 2.14
CA TYR A 26 -5.17 1.72 1.45
C TYR A 26 -5.41 3.12 0.87
N HIS A 27 -4.35 3.79 0.44
CA HIS A 27 -4.46 5.14 -0.13
C HIS A 27 -5.27 5.13 -1.43
N VAL A 28 -6.32 5.97 -1.47
CA VAL A 28 -7.16 6.22 -2.65
C VAL A 28 -7.07 7.69 -3.00
N ASP A 29 -6.76 7.96 -4.28
CA ASP A 29 -6.78 9.30 -4.88
C ASP A 29 -8.23 9.66 -5.23
N MET A 30 -8.93 10.27 -4.29
CA MET A 30 -10.35 10.63 -4.44
C MET A 30 -10.53 11.76 -5.47
N GLU A 31 -9.54 12.64 -5.57
CA GLU A 31 -9.50 13.77 -6.47
C GLU A 31 -9.41 13.30 -7.93
N ALA A 32 -8.72 12.19 -8.19
CA ALA A 32 -8.68 11.55 -9.50
C ALA A 32 -9.96 10.75 -9.84
N LEU A 33 -10.68 10.24 -8.83
CA LEU A 33 -11.85 9.37 -9.03
C LEU A 33 -13.18 10.12 -9.08
N ILE A 34 -13.25 11.29 -8.45
CA ILE A 34 -14.51 12.02 -8.26
C ILE A 34 -14.49 13.27 -9.14
N PRO A 35 -15.51 13.48 -9.99
CA PRO A 35 -15.66 14.72 -10.74
C PRO A 35 -15.55 15.95 -9.83
N ALA A 36 -14.83 16.97 -10.28
CA ALA A 36 -14.50 18.14 -9.45
C ALA A 36 -15.73 18.87 -8.89
N ASP A 37 -16.85 18.87 -9.63
CA ASP A 37 -18.13 19.45 -9.22
C ASP A 37 -18.85 18.66 -8.11
N ARG A 38 -18.42 17.42 -7.87
CA ARG A 38 -19.00 16.50 -6.87
C ARG A 38 -18.08 16.21 -5.70
N TYR A 39 -16.83 16.66 -5.76
CA TYR A 39 -15.88 16.45 -4.68
C TYR A 39 -16.33 17.21 -3.42
N ARG A 40 -16.38 16.51 -2.30
CA ARG A 40 -16.50 17.11 -0.97
C ARG A 40 -15.49 16.46 -0.05
N GLU A 41 -14.93 17.27 0.83
CA GLU A 41 -13.89 16.83 1.76
C GLU A 41 -14.39 15.77 2.74
N ASP A 42 -15.68 15.83 3.12
CA ASP A 42 -16.33 14.95 4.09
C ASP A 42 -17.01 13.71 3.48
N LEU A 43 -16.74 13.39 2.21
CA LEU A 43 -17.27 12.18 1.56
C LEU A 43 -16.84 10.90 2.29
N VAL A 44 -15.60 10.90 2.78
CA VAL A 44 -15.04 9.89 3.68
C VAL A 44 -14.45 10.59 4.89
N ASP A 45 -14.50 9.93 6.03
CA ASP A 45 -13.99 10.46 7.29
C ASP A 45 -12.52 10.11 7.54
N VAL A 46 -12.05 9.02 6.91
CA VAL A 46 -10.68 8.53 7.00
C VAL A 46 -10.02 8.57 5.63
N ARG A 47 -8.85 9.23 5.53
CA ARG A 47 -7.95 9.16 4.38
C ARG A 47 -6.70 8.39 4.77
N PHE A 48 -6.30 7.44 3.93
CA PHE A 48 -5.12 6.62 4.21
C PHE A 48 -3.84 7.31 3.76
N VAL A 49 -2.88 7.43 4.66
CA VAL A 49 -1.51 7.87 4.34
C VAL A 49 -0.75 6.72 3.70
N ARG A 50 0.27 7.05 2.90
CA ARG A 50 1.12 6.05 2.26
C ARG A 50 2.58 6.50 2.31
N PHE A 51 3.47 5.52 2.38
CA PHE A 51 4.87 5.78 2.11
C PHE A 51 5.03 6.28 0.68
N SER A 52 5.96 7.20 0.50
CA SER A 52 6.49 7.53 -0.82
C SER A 52 7.06 6.24 -1.45
N PRO A 53 6.84 6.00 -2.76
CA PRO A 53 7.36 4.80 -3.42
C PRO A 53 8.86 4.64 -3.19
N SER A 54 9.32 3.43 -2.89
CA SER A 54 10.76 3.16 -2.84
C SER A 54 11.38 3.27 -4.24
N PRO A 55 12.71 3.45 -4.36
CA PRO A 55 13.39 3.41 -5.66
C PRO A 55 13.08 2.13 -6.45
N GLU A 56 12.97 0.98 -5.79
CA GLU A 56 12.60 -0.30 -6.40
C GLU A 56 11.14 -0.33 -6.88
N GLU A 57 10.21 0.25 -6.12
CA GLU A 57 8.81 0.37 -6.53
C GLU A 57 8.66 1.32 -7.71
N GLU A 58 9.41 2.41 -7.74
CA GLU A 58 9.42 3.36 -8.85
C GLU A 58 10.04 2.73 -10.11
N GLU A 59 11.13 1.98 -9.96
CA GLU A 59 11.72 1.21 -11.04
C GLU A 59 10.75 0.13 -11.56
N LEU A 60 10.05 -0.58 -10.66
CA LEU A 60 9.01 -1.53 -11.04
C LEU A 60 7.87 -0.83 -11.80
N ARG A 61 7.40 0.32 -11.34
CA ARG A 61 6.39 1.12 -12.05
C ARG A 61 6.87 1.53 -13.44
N ARG A 62 8.11 2.00 -13.56
CA ARG A 62 8.73 2.36 -14.85
C ARG A 62 8.77 1.17 -15.81
N LEU A 63 9.18 0.00 -15.32
CA LEU A 63 9.23 -1.24 -16.09
C LEU A 63 7.83 -1.76 -16.45
N ALA A 64 6.85 -1.58 -15.56
CA ALA A 64 5.47 -2.02 -15.75
C ALA A 64 4.64 -1.07 -16.62
N ARG A 65 5.07 0.20 -16.79
CA ARG A 65 4.35 1.26 -17.51
C ARG A 65 3.86 0.88 -18.93
N PRO A 66 4.60 0.10 -19.74
CA PRO A 66 4.14 -0.31 -21.06
C PRO A 66 2.97 -1.31 -21.03
N PHE A 67 2.72 -1.95 -19.89
CA PHE A 67 1.67 -2.95 -19.75
C PHE A 67 0.39 -2.31 -19.19
N PRO A 68 -0.79 -2.69 -19.70
CA PRO A 68 -2.06 -2.31 -19.08
C PRO A 68 -2.04 -2.58 -17.56
N PRO A 69 -2.62 -1.70 -16.72
CA PRO A 69 -2.68 -1.90 -15.26
C PRO A 69 -3.34 -3.22 -14.83
N ASP A 70 -4.12 -3.83 -15.73
CA ASP A 70 -4.80 -5.11 -15.56
C ASP A 70 -4.18 -6.23 -16.43
N THR A 71 -2.87 -6.15 -16.69
CA THR A 71 -2.16 -7.17 -17.49
C THR A 71 -2.06 -8.48 -16.73
N ARG A 72 -2.83 -9.48 -17.16
CA ARG A 72 -2.76 -10.85 -16.65
C ARG A 72 -1.53 -11.61 -17.16
N LEU A 73 -1.03 -12.48 -16.29
CA LEU A 73 0.26 -13.21 -16.27
C LEU A 73 0.53 -14.18 -17.44
N GLY A 74 0.47 -13.69 -18.68
CA GLY A 74 1.22 -14.22 -19.81
C GLY A 74 0.45 -15.06 -20.84
N THR A 75 1.10 -15.23 -22.01
CA THR A 75 0.60 -15.92 -23.22
C THR A 75 0.99 -17.41 -23.25
N PRO A 76 0.41 -18.25 -24.13
CA PRO A 76 0.73 -19.68 -24.24
C PRO A 76 2.22 -19.99 -24.51
N VAL A 77 2.92 -19.13 -25.25
CA VAL A 77 4.36 -19.27 -25.51
C VAL A 77 5.20 -18.92 -24.26
N GLN A 78 4.76 -17.95 -23.45
CA GLN A 78 5.37 -17.65 -22.14
C GLN A 78 5.22 -18.83 -21.17
N MET A 79 4.06 -19.47 -21.15
CA MET A 79 3.84 -20.68 -20.34
C MET A 79 4.70 -21.86 -20.80
N ALA A 80 4.87 -22.04 -22.12
CA ALA A 80 5.74 -23.08 -22.67
C ALA A 80 7.23 -22.84 -22.34
N THR A 81 7.66 -21.58 -22.30
CA THR A 81 9.04 -21.22 -21.96
C THR A 81 9.33 -21.40 -20.47
N TYR A 82 8.39 -21.01 -19.59
CA TYR A 82 8.50 -21.28 -18.16
C TYR A 82 8.54 -22.78 -17.87
N ALA A 83 7.79 -23.59 -18.62
CA ALA A 83 7.87 -25.05 -18.57
C ALA A 83 9.24 -25.56 -19.04
N ARG A 84 9.79 -25.01 -20.13
CA ARG A 84 11.11 -25.38 -20.65
C ARG A 84 12.26 -25.05 -19.70
N TRP A 85 12.16 -23.96 -18.96
CA TRP A 85 13.18 -23.49 -18.00
C TRP A 85 12.95 -23.96 -16.55
N GLN A 86 11.87 -24.72 -16.31
CA GLN A 86 11.42 -25.11 -14.96
C GLN A 86 11.22 -23.95 -13.98
N TYR A 87 10.84 -22.76 -14.49
CA TYR A 87 10.54 -21.62 -13.65
C TYR A 87 9.10 -21.74 -13.12
N ARG A 88 8.97 -21.88 -11.79
CA ARG A 88 7.71 -22.30 -11.11
C ARG A 88 7.29 -21.26 -10.06
N PRO A 89 6.79 -20.08 -10.46
CA PRO A 89 6.32 -19.06 -9.51
C PRO A 89 5.11 -19.53 -8.68
N HIS A 90 4.48 -20.65 -9.04
CA HIS A 90 3.42 -21.30 -8.25
C HIS A 90 3.93 -22.31 -7.21
N LEU A 91 5.24 -22.58 -7.08
CA LEU A 91 5.78 -23.55 -6.10
C LEU A 91 6.51 -22.84 -4.93
N PRO A 92 5.87 -22.70 -3.75
CA PRO A 92 6.33 -21.87 -2.63
C PRO A 92 7.76 -22.15 -2.14
N ASP A 93 8.20 -23.39 -2.20
CA ASP A 93 9.51 -23.85 -1.71
C ASP A 93 10.68 -23.39 -2.59
N ARG A 94 10.36 -22.70 -3.71
CA ARG A 94 11.28 -21.98 -4.60
C ARG A 94 10.96 -20.48 -4.68
N ARG A 95 9.96 -19.99 -3.94
CA ARG A 95 9.51 -18.58 -3.95
C ARG A 95 10.24 -17.72 -2.92
N ASN A 96 10.48 -18.27 -1.73
CA ASN A 96 11.07 -17.53 -0.62
C ASN A 96 12.55 -17.92 -0.48
N PRO A 97 13.52 -17.02 -0.71
CA PRO A 97 14.94 -17.36 -0.69
C PRO A 97 15.46 -17.67 0.72
N LEU A 98 14.65 -17.40 1.76
CA LEU A 98 14.89 -17.82 3.14
C LEU A 98 14.18 -19.12 3.53
N ALA A 99 13.40 -19.74 2.64
CA ALA A 99 12.64 -20.97 2.94
C ALA A 99 13.53 -22.15 3.39
N ARG A 100 14.85 -22.06 3.16
CA ARG A 100 15.84 -23.07 3.54
C ARG A 100 16.90 -22.54 4.50
N ALA A 101 16.75 -21.33 5.04
CA ALA A 101 17.66 -20.81 6.04
C ALA A 101 17.62 -21.73 7.27
N ARG A 102 18.79 -22.24 7.68
CA ARG A 102 18.94 -23.15 8.84
C ARG A 102 19.74 -22.51 9.97
N SER A 103 20.27 -21.32 9.73
CA SER A 103 21.12 -20.61 10.67
C SER A 103 20.91 -19.10 10.61
N LEU A 104 21.34 -18.40 11.66
CA LEU A 104 21.38 -16.94 11.67
C LEU A 104 22.33 -16.37 10.61
N ASP A 105 23.36 -17.14 10.22
CA ASP A 105 24.29 -16.71 9.18
C ASP A 105 23.64 -16.73 7.78
N ASP A 106 22.72 -17.67 7.53
CA ASP A 106 21.91 -17.70 6.30
C ASP A 106 21.02 -16.47 6.20
N LEU A 107 20.48 -15.99 7.33
CA LEU A 107 19.69 -14.76 7.37
C LEU A 107 20.56 -13.52 7.14
N ARG A 108 21.73 -13.43 7.77
CA ARG A 108 22.63 -12.27 7.59
C ARG A 108 23.16 -12.11 6.16
N ARG A 109 23.31 -13.23 5.45
CA ARG A 109 23.73 -13.25 4.03
C ARG A 109 22.59 -12.91 3.08
N PHE A 110 21.35 -12.97 3.53
CA PHE A 110 20.22 -12.57 2.71
C PHE A 110 20.22 -11.04 2.56
N PRO A 111 20.10 -10.52 1.33
CA PRO A 111 20.13 -9.08 1.06
C PRO A 111 18.80 -8.45 1.48
N PHE A 112 18.56 -8.37 2.78
CA PHE A 112 17.45 -7.59 3.31
C PHE A 112 17.59 -6.14 2.84
N PRO A 113 16.46 -5.44 2.60
CA PRO A 113 16.49 -4.00 2.37
C PRO A 113 17.33 -3.33 3.46
N ASP A 114 18.13 -2.35 3.07
CA ASP A 114 18.94 -1.62 4.03
C ASP A 114 18.03 -0.82 4.98
N LEU A 115 17.86 -1.36 6.19
CA LEU A 115 17.06 -0.73 7.24
C LEU A 115 17.75 0.49 7.88
N SER A 116 19.03 0.73 7.54
CA SER A 116 19.80 1.88 8.02
C SER A 116 19.66 3.11 7.11
N THR A 117 19.13 2.92 5.89
CA THR A 117 18.68 4.03 5.05
C THR A 117 17.39 4.59 5.69
N PRO A 118 17.29 5.91 5.94
CA PRO A 118 16.07 6.49 6.47
C PRO A 118 14.95 6.25 5.46
N TYR A 119 14.03 5.34 5.79
CA TYR A 119 12.71 5.35 5.15
C TYR A 119 12.15 6.75 5.35
N HIS A 120 11.69 7.39 4.26
CA HIS A 120 11.12 8.74 4.28
C HIS A 120 9.79 8.75 5.06
N VAL A 121 9.87 8.63 6.39
CA VAL A 121 8.75 8.64 7.33
C VAL A 121 8.32 10.06 7.67
N GLU A 122 9.19 11.04 7.42
CA GLU A 122 8.90 12.46 7.56
C GLU A 122 7.69 12.85 6.70
N ASP A 123 7.61 12.31 5.47
CA ASP A 123 6.49 12.51 4.55
C ASP A 123 5.18 11.99 5.14
N LEU A 124 5.20 10.89 5.90
CA LEU A 124 4.00 10.38 6.58
C LEU A 124 3.52 11.33 7.66
N SER A 125 4.45 11.86 8.47
CA SER A 125 4.13 12.82 9.52
C SER A 125 3.48 14.07 8.93
N GLN A 126 4.01 14.57 7.82
CA GLN A 126 3.42 15.71 7.11
C GLN A 126 2.02 15.37 6.57
N GLN A 127 1.84 14.22 5.91
CA GLN A 127 0.53 13.78 5.42
C GLN A 127 -0.52 13.72 6.54
N VAL A 128 -0.15 13.19 7.71
CA VAL A 128 -1.05 13.13 8.88
C VAL A 128 -1.41 14.54 9.36
N GLN A 129 -0.43 15.43 9.46
CA GLN A 129 -0.65 16.82 9.88
C GLN A 129 -1.57 17.55 8.91
N ASP A 130 -1.37 17.40 7.61
CA ASP A 130 -2.19 18.02 6.57
C ASP A 130 -3.64 17.54 6.62
N LEU A 131 -3.85 16.23 6.81
CA LEU A 131 -5.19 15.66 6.98
C LEU A 131 -5.87 16.20 8.25
N HIS A 132 -5.14 16.26 9.36
CA HIS A 132 -5.66 16.79 10.62
C HIS A 132 -6.00 18.28 10.53
N ALA A 133 -5.17 19.09 9.85
CA ALA A 133 -5.42 20.51 9.62
C ALA A 133 -6.73 20.74 8.82
N ARG A 134 -7.10 19.78 7.98
CA ARG A 134 -8.35 19.75 7.21
C ARG A 134 -9.53 19.11 7.96
N GLY A 135 -9.33 18.70 9.22
CA GLY A 135 -10.37 18.05 10.04
C GLY A 135 -10.69 16.61 9.62
N LEU A 136 -9.80 15.94 8.89
CA LEU A 136 -9.93 14.54 8.47
C LEU A 136 -9.17 13.61 9.42
N ALA A 137 -9.61 12.35 9.55
CA ALA A 137 -8.83 11.33 10.24
C ALA A 137 -7.81 10.70 9.29
N ALA A 138 -6.61 10.43 9.80
CA ALA A 138 -5.59 9.69 9.08
C ALA A 138 -5.67 8.19 9.40
N GLY A 139 -5.73 7.36 8.35
CA GLY A 139 -5.60 5.89 8.45
C GLY A 139 -4.22 5.44 7.99
N GLY A 140 -3.66 4.43 8.65
CA GLY A 140 -2.44 3.76 8.21
C GLY A 140 -2.70 2.26 8.12
N ASN A 141 -2.05 1.60 7.16
CA ASN A 141 -2.07 0.16 7.10
C ASN A 141 -0.65 -0.34 6.81
N LEU A 142 -0.30 -1.48 7.41
CA LEU A 142 0.93 -2.15 7.05
C LEU A 142 0.76 -2.77 5.66
N PRO A 143 1.84 -2.85 4.86
CA PRO A 143 1.79 -3.56 3.60
C PRO A 143 1.33 -5.00 3.88
N HIS A 144 0.17 -5.35 3.32
CA HIS A 144 -0.37 -6.69 3.34
C HIS A 144 -0.26 -7.24 1.92
N LEU A 145 0.23 -8.48 1.81
CA LEU A 145 0.02 -9.26 0.60
C LEU A 145 -1.49 -9.48 0.50
N GLY A 146 -2.11 -8.93 -0.54
CA GLY A 146 -3.56 -8.99 -0.77
C GLY A 146 -4.15 -10.38 -0.72
#